data_AF-A0A8J3WV37-F1
#
_entry.id   AF-A0A8J3WV37-F1
#
_cell.length_a   1.000
_cell.length_b   1.000
_cell.length_c   1.000
_cell.angle_alpha   90.00
_cell.angle_beta   90.00
_cell.angle_gamma   90.00
#
_symmetry.space_group_name_H-M   'P 1'
#
loop_
_entity.id
_entity.type
_entity.pdbx_description
1 polymer ?
#
loop_
_entity_poly.entity_id
_entity_poly.type
_entity_poly.pdbx_seq_one_letter_code
_entity_poly.pdbx_strand_id
1 'polypeptide(L)'
;MEREPNRLLKRLMVEAGFTYNGVARRLNDLGRTRGLTGLRYDHSSVTRWLGGQRPKEPVPGLLSEIFTLRLGRTVAPEDLGLPASSPLDLGQEFNHTWHEGVATVTALWRADVERRRFLLDSTFVIGAGSVGAVKWLALPQQTRPVAGGSRRVGMADIAAIREVTRSFGELDNRFGGGRIRSAVVKYLDTAVAPLLNDGSYAEATGKELASAAAELTRLAGWMAYDLEHHGVAQRYLIQALHLARGAGDHGLGGEILAGMSHQAVYLGQPVHALDLARAAQLSAQRAGVPALLAEAYVLEAHSHALREDGAACAKALHHAEEAFDRRKAGQEPGWIAYFDEAYMSAKFAHCFRDLGDGEQAVRHARRSLQMDGRFVRGRMFNLSLLAAGLLRRGQVEEACAAAGEALDLAGGLQSARTRSYLRDLWRRLRPHAAESPVAALGERMRQLVPA
;
A
#
# COMPACT_ATOMS: atom_id res chain seq x y z
N MET A 1 41.43 16.26 -2.69
CA MET A 1 41.41 14.79 -2.79
C MET A 1 41.05 14.45 -4.23
N GLU A 2 42.02 14.04 -5.04
CA GLU A 2 41.77 13.63 -6.43
C GLU A 2 40.82 12.42 -6.43
N ARG A 3 39.80 12.47 -7.27
CA ARG A 3 38.84 11.37 -7.41
C ARG A 3 39.42 10.36 -8.39
N GLU A 4 39.51 9.10 -7.99
CA GLU A 4 39.99 8.04 -8.89
C GLU A 4 39.05 7.88 -10.10
N PRO A 5 39.59 7.79 -11.33
CA PRO A 5 38.79 7.55 -12.53
C PRO A 5 38.03 6.22 -12.45
N ASN A 6 36.75 6.22 -12.82
CA ASN A 6 35.91 5.04 -12.84
C ASN A 6 36.22 4.17 -14.08
N ARG A 7 37.23 3.31 -13.95
CA ARG A 7 37.69 2.40 -15.01
C ARG A 7 36.68 1.29 -15.32
N LEU A 8 35.84 0.91 -14.37
CA LEU A 8 34.83 -0.12 -14.51
C LEU A 8 33.68 0.35 -15.43
N LEU A 9 33.12 1.54 -15.16
CA LEU A 9 32.14 2.17 -16.05
C LEU A 9 32.70 2.35 -17.47
N LYS A 10 33.95 2.80 -17.60
CA LYS A 10 34.59 2.96 -18.92
C LYS A 10 34.64 1.64 -19.69
N ARG A 11 35.00 0.54 -19.02
CA ARG A 11 35.09 -0.79 -19.63
C ARG A 11 33.74 -1.26 -20.14
N LEU A 12 32.71 -1.20 -19.31
CA LEU A 12 31.37 -1.63 -19.68
C LEU A 12 30.75 -0.76 -20.78
N MET A 13 31.04 0.55 -20.82
CA MET A 13 30.62 1.41 -21.93
C MET A 13 31.19 0.97 -23.27
N VAL A 14 32.45 0.55 -23.31
CA VAL A 14 33.10 0.01 -24.53
C VAL A 14 32.46 -1.31 -24.92
N GLU A 15 32.29 -2.24 -23.98
CA GLU A 15 31.64 -3.54 -24.20
C GLU A 15 30.21 -3.39 -24.75
N ALA A 16 29.42 -2.48 -24.18
CA ALA A 16 28.04 -2.23 -24.57
C ALA A 16 27.90 -1.42 -25.88
N GLY A 17 29.00 -0.87 -26.40
CA GLY A 17 29.00 0.03 -27.57
C GLY A 17 28.29 1.35 -27.31
N PHE A 18 28.32 1.86 -26.07
CA PHE A 18 27.63 3.08 -25.71
C PHE A 18 28.50 4.34 -25.88
N THR A 19 27.94 5.34 -26.57
CA THR A 19 28.48 6.71 -26.57
C THR A 19 28.02 7.47 -25.32
N TYR A 20 28.72 8.53 -24.95
CA TYR A 20 28.40 9.30 -23.74
C TYR A 20 27.00 9.92 -23.84
N ASN A 21 26.67 10.50 -25.00
CA ASN A 21 25.32 10.96 -25.33
C ASN A 21 24.29 9.83 -25.34
N GLY A 22 24.69 8.62 -25.78
CA GLY A 22 23.83 7.45 -25.82
C GLY A 22 23.43 6.94 -24.44
N VAL A 23 24.33 6.99 -23.46
CA VAL A 23 24.04 6.67 -22.05
C VAL A 23 23.11 7.72 -21.45
N ALA A 24 23.46 9.00 -21.59
CA ALA A 24 22.68 10.11 -21.02
C ALA A 24 21.23 10.12 -21.54
N ARG A 25 21.04 9.90 -22.85
CA ARG A 25 19.70 9.81 -23.46
C ARG A 25 18.89 8.65 -22.88
N ARG A 26 19.45 7.43 -22.87
CA ARG A 26 18.79 6.23 -22.32
C ARG A 26 18.42 6.41 -20.86
N LEU A 27 19.27 7.07 -20.08
CA LEU A 27 19.03 7.35 -18.67
C LEU A 27 17.83 8.29 -18.48
N ASN A 28 17.73 9.36 -19.27
CA ASN A 28 16.60 10.27 -19.22
C ASN A 28 15.31 9.61 -19.73
N ASP A 29 15.41 8.80 -20.80
CA ASP A 29 14.28 8.05 -21.36
C ASP A 29 13.73 7.04 -20.35
N LEU A 30 14.61 6.22 -19.77
CA LEU A 30 14.24 5.25 -18.76
C LEU A 30 13.67 5.92 -17.51
N GLY A 31 14.26 7.04 -17.08
CA GLY A 31 13.70 7.86 -16.00
C GLY A 31 12.26 8.28 -16.26
N ARG A 32 11.95 8.76 -17.48
CA ARG A 32 10.59 9.13 -17.88
C ARG A 32 9.65 7.94 -17.86
N THR A 33 10.06 6.80 -18.41
CA THR A 33 9.25 5.56 -18.41
C THR A 33 8.95 5.09 -16.98
N ARG A 34 9.88 5.27 -16.05
CA ARG A 34 9.73 4.93 -14.62
C ARG A 34 9.02 6.01 -13.80
N GLY A 35 8.52 7.08 -14.43
CA GLY A 35 7.82 8.18 -13.75
C GLY A 35 8.73 9.10 -12.91
N LEU A 36 10.06 9.00 -13.05
CA LEU A 36 11.00 9.86 -12.34
C LEU A 36 11.05 11.24 -12.99
N THR A 37 10.63 12.25 -12.25
CA THR A 37 10.63 13.64 -12.73
C THR A 37 12.00 14.31 -12.49
N GLY A 38 12.44 15.14 -13.44
CA GLY A 38 13.61 16.02 -13.26
C GLY A 38 14.98 15.45 -13.63
N LEU A 39 15.07 14.24 -14.20
CA LEU A 39 16.36 13.74 -14.72
C LEU A 39 16.72 14.47 -16.02
N ARG A 40 17.82 15.20 -16.02
CA ARG A 40 18.35 15.96 -17.17
C ARG A 40 19.84 15.76 -17.29
N TYR A 41 20.25 14.56 -17.70
CA TYR A 41 21.65 14.22 -17.88
C TYR A 41 22.09 14.38 -19.34
N ASP A 42 23.37 14.69 -19.51
CA ASP A 42 24.05 14.93 -20.78
C ASP A 42 25.41 14.22 -20.82
N HIS A 43 26.15 14.35 -21.92
CA HIS A 43 27.49 13.77 -22.02
C HIS A 43 28.44 14.25 -20.91
N SER A 44 28.33 15.51 -20.47
CA SER A 44 29.18 16.08 -19.42
C SER A 44 28.94 15.40 -18.08
N SER A 45 27.71 14.97 -17.80
CA SER A 45 27.37 14.16 -16.64
C SER A 45 28.06 12.80 -16.66
N VAL A 46 28.06 12.12 -17.80
CA VAL A 46 28.77 10.84 -17.99
C VAL A 46 30.28 11.01 -17.87
N THR A 47 30.85 12.08 -18.44
CA THR A 47 32.28 12.42 -18.30
C THR A 47 32.66 12.62 -16.83
N ARG A 48 31.82 13.31 -16.05
CA ARG A 48 32.04 13.48 -14.60
C ARG A 48 32.04 12.15 -13.85
N TRP A 49 31.17 11.20 -14.21
CA TRP A 49 31.14 9.87 -13.60
C TRP A 49 32.37 9.04 -13.94
N LEU A 50 32.84 9.12 -15.19
CA LEU A 50 34.11 8.52 -15.61
C LEU A 50 35.31 9.14 -14.86
N GLY A 51 35.23 10.44 -14.53
CA GLY A 51 36.20 11.15 -13.69
C GLY A 51 36.06 10.87 -12.18
N GLY A 52 35.27 9.88 -11.77
CA GLY A 52 35.15 9.46 -10.38
C GLY A 52 34.08 10.18 -9.55
N GLN A 53 33.28 11.08 -10.16
CA GLN A 53 32.12 11.63 -9.47
C GLN A 53 31.05 10.54 -9.33
N ARG A 54 30.66 10.22 -8.10
CA ARG A 54 29.56 9.27 -7.87
C ARG A 54 28.22 9.95 -8.20
N PRO A 55 27.40 9.36 -9.09
CA PRO A 55 26.06 9.83 -9.32
C PRO A 55 25.17 9.56 -8.10
N LYS A 56 24.17 10.43 -7.87
CA LYS A 56 23.20 10.24 -6.78
C LYS A 56 22.12 9.24 -7.20
N GLU A 57 21.51 8.56 -6.23
CA GLU A 57 20.28 7.78 -6.45
C GLU A 57 19.23 8.61 -7.21
N PRO A 58 18.52 8.04 -8.21
CA PRO A 58 18.50 6.63 -8.61
C PRO A 58 19.47 6.23 -9.74
N VAL A 59 20.43 7.08 -10.10
CA VAL A 59 21.24 6.91 -11.32
C VAL A 59 22.08 5.63 -11.36
N PRO A 60 22.74 5.15 -10.27
CA PRO A 60 23.48 3.89 -10.36
C PRO A 60 22.61 2.70 -10.76
N GLY A 61 21.39 2.60 -10.22
CA GLY A 61 20.41 1.58 -10.59
C GLY A 61 19.93 1.71 -12.04
N LEU A 62 19.63 2.93 -12.50
CA LEU A 62 19.27 3.17 -13.91
C LEU A 62 20.39 2.78 -14.88
N LEU A 63 21.65 3.07 -14.53
CA LEU A 63 22.79 2.65 -15.34
C LEU A 63 22.88 1.11 -15.35
N SER A 64 22.82 0.47 -14.19
CA SER A 64 22.79 -0.99 -14.04
C SER A 64 21.73 -1.64 -14.95
N GLU A 65 20.50 -1.11 -14.99
CA GLU A 65 19.44 -1.59 -15.87
C GLU A 65 19.77 -1.39 -17.35
N ILE A 66 20.26 -0.21 -17.74
CA ILE A 66 20.63 0.11 -19.12
C ILE A 66 21.73 -0.85 -19.64
N PHE A 67 22.72 -1.14 -18.81
CA PHE A 67 23.79 -2.07 -19.15
C PHE A 67 23.31 -3.52 -19.15
N THR A 68 22.47 -3.90 -18.20
CA THR A 68 21.86 -5.25 -18.15
C THR A 68 21.05 -5.55 -19.40
N LEU A 69 20.15 -4.64 -19.79
CA LEU A 69 19.34 -4.77 -21.00
C LEU A 69 20.19 -4.83 -22.26
N ARG A 70 21.30 -4.08 -22.31
CA ARG A 70 22.17 -4.02 -23.48
C ARG A 70 23.08 -5.23 -23.62
N LEU A 71 23.60 -5.76 -22.51
CA LEU A 71 24.57 -6.84 -22.48
C LEU A 71 23.92 -8.23 -22.34
N GLY A 72 22.62 -8.30 -22.01
CA GLY A 72 21.89 -9.55 -21.85
C GLY A 72 22.31 -10.37 -20.62
N ARG A 73 23.00 -9.75 -19.66
CA ARG A 73 23.44 -10.33 -18.39
C ARG A 73 23.27 -9.33 -17.27
N THR A 74 23.05 -9.78 -16.05
CA THR A 74 22.96 -8.91 -14.88
C THR A 74 24.25 -8.12 -14.71
N VAL A 75 24.12 -6.80 -14.61
CA VAL A 75 25.21 -5.86 -14.31
C VAL A 75 24.82 -5.07 -13.08
N ALA A 76 25.48 -5.29 -11.95
CA ALA A 76 25.22 -4.56 -10.72
C ALA A 76 25.90 -3.16 -10.73
N PRO A 77 25.44 -2.19 -9.91
CA PRO A 77 26.11 -0.89 -9.76
C PRO A 77 27.60 -1.00 -9.45
N GLU A 78 28.01 -2.02 -8.69
CA GLU A 78 29.38 -2.30 -8.31
C GLU A 78 30.23 -2.73 -9.53
N ASP A 79 29.65 -3.46 -10.47
CA ASP A 79 30.30 -3.82 -11.74
C ASP A 79 30.59 -2.58 -12.59
N LEU A 80 29.82 -1.51 -12.39
CA LEU A 80 30.03 -0.19 -12.99
C LEU A 80 30.96 0.71 -12.14
N GLY A 81 31.52 0.22 -11.03
CA GLY A 81 32.32 1.01 -10.10
C GLY A 81 31.52 2.09 -9.35
N LEU A 82 30.22 1.89 -9.23
CA LEU A 82 29.28 2.78 -8.55
C LEU A 82 28.89 2.20 -7.20
N PRO A 83 28.45 3.02 -6.24
CA PRO A 83 27.92 2.50 -4.98
C PRO A 83 26.71 1.60 -5.24
N ALA A 84 26.58 0.57 -4.41
CA ALA A 84 25.40 -0.29 -4.35
C ALA A 84 24.13 0.58 -4.39
N SER A 85 23.23 0.27 -5.30
CA SER A 85 21.95 0.96 -5.46
C SER A 85 20.83 -0.05 -5.43
N SER A 86 19.74 0.36 -4.79
CA SER A 86 18.51 -0.41 -4.82
C SER A 86 17.92 -0.37 -6.22
N PRO A 87 17.46 -1.50 -6.77
CA PRO A 87 16.68 -1.50 -8.00
C PRO A 87 15.51 -0.53 -7.91
N LEU A 88 15.20 0.17 -9.01
CA LEU A 88 14.08 1.11 -9.02
C LEU A 88 12.74 0.44 -8.79
N ASP A 89 12.61 -0.83 -9.14
CA ASP A 89 11.48 -1.72 -8.92
C ASP A 89 11.59 -2.49 -7.59
N LEU A 90 12.52 -2.13 -6.69
CA LEU A 90 12.65 -2.78 -5.38
C LEU A 90 11.31 -2.93 -4.65
N GLY A 91 10.89 -4.18 -4.44
CA GLY A 91 9.63 -4.49 -3.77
C GLY A 91 8.37 -4.42 -4.66
N GLN A 92 8.47 -4.08 -5.94
CA GLN A 92 7.36 -4.15 -6.90
C GLN A 92 7.16 -5.55 -7.49
N GLU A 93 8.22 -6.37 -7.51
CA GLU A 93 8.13 -7.72 -8.02
C GLU A 93 7.74 -8.72 -6.94
N PHE A 94 6.92 -9.69 -7.32
CA PHE A 94 6.62 -10.85 -6.50
C PHE A 94 7.65 -11.94 -6.81
N ASN A 95 8.59 -12.10 -5.88
CA ASN A 95 9.72 -13.02 -5.98
C ASN A 95 9.30 -14.50 -5.96
N HIS A 96 10.13 -15.36 -6.56
CA HIS A 96 9.84 -16.78 -6.71
C HIS A 96 10.31 -17.61 -5.51
N THR A 97 11.45 -17.26 -4.90
CA THR A 97 12.02 -17.99 -3.77
C THR A 97 11.91 -17.22 -2.45
N TRP A 98 11.93 -17.95 -1.33
CA TRP A 98 11.91 -17.37 0.03
C TRP A 98 13.11 -16.44 0.27
N HIS A 99 14.31 -16.86 -0.13
CA HIS A 99 15.54 -16.11 0.12
C HIS A 99 15.59 -14.80 -0.68
N GLU A 100 15.19 -14.82 -1.96
CA GLU A 100 15.07 -13.60 -2.79
C GLU A 100 14.03 -12.64 -2.21
N GLY A 101 12.90 -13.18 -1.74
CA GLY A 101 11.86 -12.41 -1.07
C GLY A 101 12.35 -11.73 0.20
N VAL A 102 13.03 -12.47 1.07
CA VAL A 102 13.63 -11.95 2.29
C VAL A 102 14.67 -10.86 1.97
N ALA A 103 15.54 -11.08 0.98
CA ALA A 103 16.51 -10.09 0.56
C ALA A 103 15.82 -8.81 0.02
N THR A 104 14.78 -8.96 -0.79
CA THR A 104 14.02 -7.84 -1.36
C THR A 104 13.29 -7.04 -0.30
N VAL A 105 12.55 -7.71 0.60
CA VAL A 105 11.73 -7.03 1.60
C VAL A 105 12.58 -6.33 2.66
N THR A 106 13.69 -6.94 3.08
CA THR A 106 14.61 -6.31 4.04
C THR A 106 15.37 -5.14 3.41
N ALA A 107 15.74 -5.23 2.13
CA ALA A 107 16.30 -4.10 1.39
C ALA A 107 15.27 -2.96 1.23
N LEU A 108 13.99 -3.27 1.03
CA LEU A 108 12.90 -2.28 0.96
C LEU A 108 12.77 -1.52 2.29
N TRP A 109 12.75 -2.22 3.42
CA TRP A 109 12.68 -1.59 4.74
C TRP A 109 13.88 -0.67 4.98
N ARG A 110 15.10 -1.13 4.70
CA ARG A 110 16.32 -0.33 4.82
C ARG A 110 16.27 0.93 3.96
N ALA A 111 15.86 0.80 2.69
CA ALA A 111 15.75 1.93 1.76
C ALA A 111 14.76 3.00 2.27
N ASP A 112 13.70 2.59 2.96
CA ASP A 112 12.70 3.48 3.57
C ASP A 112 13.24 4.16 4.84
N VAL A 113 13.94 3.44 5.72
CA VAL A 113 14.64 4.01 6.88
C VAL A 113 15.66 5.07 6.43
N GLU A 114 16.43 4.77 5.40
CA GLU A 114 17.43 5.67 4.80
C GLU A 114 16.80 6.82 3.99
N ARG A 115 15.46 6.87 3.87
CA ARG A 115 14.71 7.88 3.12
C ARG A 115 15.22 8.01 1.68
N ARG A 116 15.50 6.89 1.02
CA ARG A 116 16.01 6.90 -0.35
C ARG A 116 15.00 7.55 -1.29
N ARG A 117 15.45 8.58 -2.01
CA ARG A 117 14.59 9.44 -2.83
C ARG A 117 13.77 8.68 -3.88
N PHE A 118 14.32 7.64 -4.49
CA PHE A 118 13.59 6.85 -5.49
C PHE A 118 12.32 6.19 -4.92
N LEU A 119 12.34 5.81 -3.64
CA LEU A 119 11.21 5.19 -2.97
C LEU A 119 10.18 6.25 -2.58
N LEU A 120 10.64 7.39 -2.06
CA LEU A 120 9.76 8.52 -1.71
C LEU A 120 9.04 9.09 -2.93
N ASP A 121 9.74 9.17 -4.07
CA ASP A 121 9.20 9.66 -5.34
C ASP A 121 8.47 8.54 -6.13
N SER A 122 8.34 7.33 -5.58
CA SER A 122 7.75 6.20 -6.29
C SER A 122 6.25 6.36 -6.50
N THR A 123 5.80 6.12 -7.73
CA THR A 123 4.40 6.18 -8.11
C THR A 123 3.74 4.80 -8.04
N PHE A 124 2.41 4.80 -7.94
CA PHE A 124 1.62 3.57 -8.04
C PHE A 124 1.68 3.02 -9.46
N VAL A 125 2.00 1.72 -9.61
CA VAL A 125 2.09 1.06 -10.91
C VAL A 125 0.83 0.22 -11.15
N ILE A 126 0.05 0.57 -12.17
CA ILE A 126 -1.15 -0.17 -12.54
C ILE A 126 -0.77 -1.60 -12.93
N GLY A 127 -1.49 -2.59 -12.39
CA GLY A 127 -1.30 -4.00 -12.73
C GLY A 127 -0.24 -4.74 -11.90
N ALA A 128 0.71 -4.05 -11.26
CA ALA A 128 1.74 -4.71 -10.43
C ALA A 128 1.12 -5.58 -9.32
N GLY A 129 0.04 -5.10 -8.70
CA GLY A 129 -0.72 -5.89 -7.73
C GLY A 129 -1.43 -7.11 -8.33
N SER A 130 -1.96 -7.03 -9.56
CA SER A 130 -2.67 -8.14 -10.23
C SER A 130 -1.67 -9.23 -10.59
N VAL A 131 -0.47 -8.86 -11.04
CA VAL A 131 0.63 -9.82 -11.26
C VAL A 131 1.00 -10.52 -9.94
N GLY A 132 1.10 -9.78 -8.84
CA GLY A 132 1.31 -10.34 -7.50
C GLY A 132 0.20 -11.32 -7.10
N ALA A 133 -1.06 -10.98 -7.34
CA ALA A 133 -2.23 -11.81 -7.04
C ALA A 133 -2.27 -13.09 -7.89
N VAL A 134 -1.97 -13.01 -9.19
CA VAL A 134 -1.85 -14.19 -10.07
C VAL A 134 -0.73 -15.10 -9.58
N LYS A 135 0.45 -14.53 -9.28
CA LYS A 135 1.58 -15.31 -8.75
C LYS A 135 1.24 -15.96 -7.40
N TRP A 136 0.52 -15.25 -6.53
CA TRP A 136 0.01 -15.79 -5.27
C TRP A 136 -0.86 -17.04 -5.48
N LEU A 137 -1.82 -16.98 -6.41
CA LEU A 137 -2.78 -18.06 -6.67
C LEU A 137 -2.20 -19.23 -7.48
N ALA A 138 -1.35 -18.94 -8.47
CA ALA A 138 -0.96 -19.90 -9.49
C ALA A 138 0.38 -20.60 -9.20
N LEU A 139 1.33 -19.95 -8.54
CA LEU A 139 2.62 -20.58 -8.29
C LEU A 139 2.48 -21.70 -7.24
N PRO A 140 3.10 -22.88 -7.44
CA PRO A 140 3.06 -23.95 -6.46
C PRO A 140 3.81 -23.55 -5.18
N GLN A 141 3.32 -24.00 -4.02
CA GLN A 141 3.94 -23.72 -2.71
C GLN A 141 5.22 -24.55 -2.54
N GLN A 142 6.30 -24.15 -3.20
CA GLN A 142 7.60 -24.83 -3.13
C GLN A 142 8.62 -24.14 -2.20
N THR A 143 8.32 -22.94 -1.74
CA THR A 143 9.19 -22.16 -0.86
C THR A 143 8.99 -22.56 0.61
N ARG A 144 9.97 -23.26 1.20
CA ARG A 144 10.01 -23.52 2.64
C ARG A 144 10.75 -22.39 3.35
N PRO A 145 10.16 -21.71 4.35
CA PRO A 145 10.84 -20.71 5.14
C PRO A 145 11.81 -21.41 6.11
N VAL A 146 13.01 -21.72 5.63
CA VAL A 146 14.10 -22.31 6.42
C VAL A 146 15.34 -21.46 6.25
N ALA A 147 16.10 -21.28 7.34
CA ALA A 147 17.38 -20.60 7.30
C ALA A 147 18.35 -21.22 8.30
N GLY A 148 19.64 -21.22 7.93
CA GLY A 148 20.75 -21.82 8.69
C GLY A 148 21.76 -20.79 9.20
N GLY A 149 21.28 -19.64 9.68
CA GLY A 149 22.15 -18.58 10.22
C GLY A 149 22.73 -18.87 11.60
N SER A 150 23.40 -17.88 12.18
CA SER A 150 24.05 -18.00 13.50
C SER A 150 23.12 -17.64 14.67
N ARG A 151 22.04 -16.89 14.42
CA ARG A 151 21.10 -16.43 15.45
C ARG A 151 19.93 -17.40 15.58
N ARG A 152 19.80 -18.10 16.71
CA ARG A 152 18.62 -18.94 16.96
C ARG A 152 17.36 -18.07 17.07
N VAL A 153 16.32 -18.41 16.30
CA VAL A 153 15.02 -17.73 16.36
C VAL A 153 14.02 -18.62 17.07
N GLY A 154 13.28 -18.06 18.04
CA GLY A 154 12.28 -18.77 18.82
C GLY A 154 10.91 -18.09 18.83
N MET A 155 9.94 -18.75 19.46
CA MET A 155 8.57 -18.24 19.57
C MET A 155 8.48 -16.92 20.37
N ALA A 156 9.43 -16.65 21.27
CA ALA A 156 9.48 -15.40 22.01
C ALA A 156 9.79 -14.19 21.10
N ASP A 157 10.70 -14.35 20.12
CA ASP A 157 10.98 -13.30 19.12
C ASP A 157 9.71 -13.00 18.30
N ILE A 158 9.00 -14.04 17.90
CA ILE A 158 7.77 -13.95 17.09
C ILE A 158 6.64 -13.30 17.90
N ALA A 159 6.48 -13.68 19.17
CA ALA A 159 5.51 -13.08 20.07
C ALA A 159 5.76 -11.58 20.25
N ALA A 160 7.02 -11.15 20.35
CA ALA A 160 7.37 -9.73 20.42
C ALA A 160 6.97 -8.97 19.15
N ILE A 161 7.18 -9.55 17.96
CA ILE A 161 6.73 -8.94 16.69
C ILE A 161 5.21 -8.76 16.69
N ARG A 162 4.45 -9.80 17.03
CA ARG A 162 2.97 -9.76 17.07
C ARG A 162 2.45 -8.68 18.02
N GLU A 163 3.04 -8.60 19.21
CA GLU A 163 2.65 -7.62 20.22
C GLU A 163 2.95 -6.17 19.80
N VAL A 164 4.11 -5.95 19.16
CA VAL A 164 4.47 -4.65 18.57
C VAL A 164 3.51 -4.28 17.43
N THR A 165 3.17 -5.22 16.56
CA THR A 165 2.19 -5.01 15.49
C THR A 165 0.83 -4.58 16.04
N ARG A 166 0.32 -5.28 17.05
CA ARG A 166 -0.96 -4.95 17.71
C ARG A 166 -0.93 -3.53 18.29
N SER A 167 0.12 -3.20 19.04
CA SER A 167 0.29 -1.90 19.67
C SER A 167 0.34 -0.75 18.65
N PHE A 168 1.09 -0.92 17.55
CA PHE A 168 1.13 0.09 16.49
C PHE A 168 -0.19 0.19 15.71
N GLY A 169 -0.92 -0.91 15.53
CA GLY A 169 -2.25 -0.90 14.91
C GLY A 169 -3.28 -0.11 15.71
N GLU A 170 -3.27 -0.23 17.04
CA GLU A 170 -4.13 0.55 17.93
C GLU A 170 -3.82 2.06 17.84
N LEU A 171 -2.52 2.41 17.81
CA LEU A 171 -2.09 3.80 17.64
C LEU A 171 -2.49 4.37 16.27
N ASP A 172 -2.39 3.58 15.19
CA ASP A 172 -2.80 3.99 13.83
C ASP A 172 -4.29 4.33 13.77
N ASN A 173 -5.13 3.48 14.36
CA ASN A 173 -6.57 3.67 14.37
C ASN A 173 -7.00 4.92 15.13
N ARG A 174 -6.27 5.27 16.20
CA ARG A 174 -6.58 6.42 17.05
C ARG A 174 -6.03 7.75 16.53
N PHE A 175 -4.81 7.76 15.98
CA PHE A 175 -4.08 9.00 15.66
C PHE A 175 -3.74 9.17 14.17
N GLY A 176 -3.91 8.12 13.36
CA GLY A 176 -3.45 8.05 11.97
C GLY A 176 -2.00 7.59 11.83
N GLY A 177 -1.62 7.19 10.61
CA GLY A 177 -0.35 6.50 10.35
C GLY A 177 0.89 7.40 10.39
N GLY A 178 0.71 8.72 10.25
CA GLY A 178 1.82 9.67 10.03
C GLY A 178 2.87 9.73 11.13
N ARG A 179 2.46 9.64 12.41
CA ARG A 179 3.38 9.80 13.56
C ARG A 179 4.17 8.53 13.88
N ILE A 180 3.65 7.37 13.47
CA ILE A 180 4.12 6.07 13.97
C ILE A 180 4.80 5.23 12.88
N ARG A 181 4.55 5.51 11.60
CA ARG A 181 5.09 4.73 10.49
C ARG A 181 6.62 4.62 10.51
N SER A 182 7.33 5.70 10.81
CA SER A 182 8.80 5.67 10.86
C SER A 182 9.33 4.72 11.94
N ALA A 183 8.64 4.61 13.08
CA ALA A 183 8.99 3.68 14.15
C ALA A 183 8.72 2.22 13.73
N VAL A 184 7.60 1.96 13.05
CA VAL A 184 7.27 0.64 12.48
C VAL A 184 8.33 0.17 11.50
N VAL A 185 8.66 1.01 10.51
CA VAL A 185 9.65 0.70 9.48
C VAL A 185 11.05 0.51 10.09
N LYS A 186 11.41 1.30 11.09
CA LYS A 186 12.66 1.11 11.84
C LYS A 186 12.68 -0.22 12.58
N TYR A 187 11.58 -0.64 13.20
CA TYR A 187 11.50 -1.93 13.89
C TYR A 187 11.59 -3.11 12.90
N LEU A 188 10.95 -2.99 11.72
CA LEU A 188 11.11 -3.94 10.63
C LEU A 188 12.58 -4.11 10.23
N ASP A 189 13.29 -3.00 9.98
CA ASP A 189 14.71 -3.02 9.57
C ASP A 189 15.67 -3.49 10.68
N THR A 190 15.48 -3.04 11.92
CA THR A 190 16.47 -3.26 13.00
C THR A 190 16.20 -4.47 13.87
N ALA A 191 14.95 -4.91 14.00
CA ALA A 191 14.58 -6.05 14.84
C ALA A 191 14.14 -7.27 14.01
N VAL A 192 13.33 -7.07 12.96
CA VAL A 192 12.77 -8.19 12.17
C VAL A 192 13.73 -8.67 11.08
N ALA A 193 14.38 -7.75 10.35
CA ALA A 193 15.29 -8.12 9.26
C ALA A 193 16.44 -9.05 9.70
N PRO A 194 17.11 -8.84 10.85
CA PRO A 194 18.15 -9.76 11.32
C PRO A 194 17.62 -11.16 11.65
N LEU A 195 16.35 -11.27 12.10
CA LEU A 195 15.74 -12.58 12.35
C LEU A 195 15.47 -13.34 11.05
N LEU A 196 15.11 -12.64 9.98
CA LEU A 196 14.88 -13.24 8.66
C LEU A 196 16.19 -13.60 7.94
N ASN A 197 17.18 -12.71 7.96
CA ASN A 197 18.45 -12.84 7.23
C ASN A 197 19.47 -13.74 7.96
N ASP A 198 19.69 -13.50 9.25
CA ASP A 198 20.77 -14.13 10.03
C ASP A 198 20.26 -15.24 10.96
N GLY A 199 18.95 -15.52 10.87
CA GLY A 199 18.24 -16.48 11.71
C GLY A 199 18.54 -17.94 11.38
N SER A 200 18.46 -18.78 12.41
CA SER A 200 18.45 -20.23 12.35
C SER A 200 17.07 -20.72 12.78
N TYR A 201 16.29 -21.24 11.83
CA TYR A 201 14.93 -21.72 12.08
C TYR A 201 14.54 -22.84 11.09
N ALA A 202 13.79 -23.80 11.61
CA ALA A 202 13.13 -24.84 10.83
C ALA A 202 11.78 -24.33 10.29
N GLU A 203 11.19 -25.10 9.37
CA GLU A 203 10.01 -24.67 8.59
C GLU A 203 8.84 -24.20 9.46
N ALA A 204 8.54 -24.89 10.56
CA ALA A 204 7.43 -24.51 11.44
C ALA A 204 7.62 -23.12 12.06
N THR A 205 8.79 -22.86 12.65
CA THR A 205 9.14 -21.54 13.20
C THR A 205 9.27 -20.48 12.10
N GLY A 206 9.80 -20.85 10.93
CA GLY A 206 9.91 -19.96 9.78
C GLY A 206 8.56 -19.50 9.25
N LYS A 207 7.53 -20.36 9.25
CA LYS A 207 6.16 -19.97 8.87
C LYS A 207 5.56 -18.96 9.84
N GLU A 208 5.72 -19.19 11.13
CA GLU A 208 5.25 -18.27 12.18
C GLU A 208 5.97 -16.91 12.10
N LEU A 209 7.29 -16.92 11.88
CA LEU A 209 8.08 -15.70 11.66
C LEU A 209 7.65 -14.96 10.39
N ALA A 210 7.43 -15.69 9.30
CA ALA A 210 6.99 -15.13 8.02
C ALA A 210 5.61 -14.47 8.15
N SER A 211 4.67 -15.10 8.85
CA SER A 211 3.33 -14.54 9.11
C SER A 211 3.42 -13.27 9.96
N ALA A 212 4.17 -13.30 11.07
CA ALA A 212 4.35 -12.12 11.93
C ALA A 212 5.06 -10.95 11.19
N ALA A 213 6.06 -11.23 10.36
CA ALA A 213 6.72 -10.24 9.53
C ALA A 213 5.78 -9.69 8.44
N ALA A 214 4.96 -10.54 7.82
CA ALA A 214 3.96 -10.14 6.84
C ALA A 214 2.92 -9.20 7.43
N GLU A 215 2.41 -9.48 8.63
CA GLU A 215 1.44 -8.63 9.33
C GLU A 215 2.00 -7.22 9.60
N LEU A 216 3.23 -7.14 10.11
CA LEU A 216 3.86 -5.85 10.38
C LEU A 216 4.20 -5.08 9.09
N THR A 217 4.62 -5.80 8.05
CA THR A 217 4.88 -5.21 6.71
C THR A 217 3.61 -4.67 6.09
N ARG A 218 2.50 -5.41 6.22
CA ARG A 218 1.16 -4.97 5.79
C ARG A 218 0.75 -3.71 6.54
N LEU A 219 0.96 -3.64 7.85
CA LEU A 219 0.67 -2.45 8.65
C LEU A 219 1.47 -1.23 8.16
N ALA A 220 2.77 -1.39 7.88
CA ALA A 220 3.59 -0.33 7.30
C ALA A 220 3.10 0.12 5.90
N GLY A 221 2.64 -0.83 5.08
CA GLY A 221 1.99 -0.56 3.80
C GLY A 221 0.68 0.21 3.95
N TRP A 222 -0.17 -0.17 4.92
CA TRP A 222 -1.41 0.52 5.23
C TRP A 222 -1.17 1.95 5.71
N MET A 223 -0.17 2.17 6.56
CA MET A 223 0.23 3.51 7.00
C MET A 223 0.76 4.36 5.84
N ALA A 224 1.53 3.77 4.91
CA ALA A 224 1.95 4.45 3.69
C ALA A 224 0.74 4.85 2.82
N TYR A 225 -0.26 3.97 2.73
CA TYR A 225 -1.51 4.25 2.03
C TYR A 225 -2.30 5.37 2.72
N ASP A 226 -2.36 5.41 4.05
CA ASP A 226 -3.01 6.49 4.79
C ASP A 226 -2.36 7.86 4.59
N LEU A 227 -1.05 7.84 4.32
CA LEU A 227 -0.26 9.00 3.93
C LEU A 227 -0.29 9.30 2.43
N GLU A 228 -1.05 8.54 1.64
CA GLU A 228 -1.14 8.64 0.18
C GLU A 228 0.20 8.44 -0.55
N HIS A 229 1.18 7.80 0.10
CA HIS A 229 2.42 7.36 -0.53
C HIS A 229 2.17 6.04 -1.30
N HIS A 230 1.32 6.10 -2.33
CA HIS A 230 0.73 4.91 -2.94
C HIS A 230 1.74 3.96 -3.60
N GLY A 231 2.83 4.48 -4.19
CA GLY A 231 3.91 3.63 -4.74
C GLY A 231 4.63 2.84 -3.65
N VAL A 232 4.91 3.48 -2.51
CA VAL A 232 5.49 2.82 -1.34
C VAL A 232 4.52 1.80 -0.75
N ALA A 233 3.25 2.20 -0.55
CA ALA A 233 2.22 1.32 -0.03
C ALA A 233 2.07 0.04 -0.87
N GLN A 234 2.05 0.17 -2.20
CA GLN A 234 1.96 -0.96 -3.11
C GLN A 234 3.14 -1.92 -2.95
N ARG A 235 4.37 -1.40 -2.87
CA ARG A 235 5.57 -2.23 -2.67
C ARG A 235 5.51 -3.01 -1.35
N TYR A 236 5.15 -2.33 -0.26
CA TYR A 236 4.99 -2.98 1.05
C TYR A 236 3.90 -4.06 1.02
N LEU A 237 2.75 -3.81 0.39
CA LEU A 237 1.68 -4.80 0.31
C LEU A 237 2.05 -6.00 -0.58
N ILE A 238 2.75 -5.79 -1.69
CA ILE A 238 3.27 -6.89 -2.53
C ILE A 238 4.27 -7.74 -1.73
N GLN A 239 5.20 -7.12 -1.01
CA GLN A 239 6.17 -7.86 -0.21
C GLN A 239 5.53 -8.53 1.03
N ALA A 240 4.51 -7.93 1.64
CA ALA A 240 3.73 -8.58 2.68
C ALA A 240 3.03 -9.84 2.14
N LEU A 241 2.45 -9.77 0.92
CA LEU A 241 1.83 -10.93 0.26
C LEU A 241 2.86 -12.04 -0.02
N HIS A 242 4.09 -11.66 -0.39
CA HIS A 242 5.17 -12.62 -0.55
C HIS A 242 5.55 -13.29 0.78
N LEU A 243 5.65 -12.53 1.89
CA LEU A 243 5.93 -13.10 3.21
C LEU A 243 4.79 -14.04 3.68
N ALA A 244 3.53 -13.65 3.49
CA ALA A 244 2.37 -14.49 3.78
C ALA A 244 2.40 -15.81 2.98
N ARG A 245 3.01 -15.80 1.78
CA ARG A 245 3.18 -17.00 0.95
C ARG A 245 4.22 -17.94 1.54
N GLY A 246 5.31 -17.39 2.06
CA GLY A 246 6.29 -18.13 2.84
C GLY A 246 5.65 -18.82 4.05
N ALA A 247 4.70 -18.16 4.71
CA ALA A 247 3.93 -18.74 5.81
C ALA A 247 2.90 -19.79 5.36
N GLY A 248 2.40 -19.69 4.12
CA GLY A 248 1.22 -20.45 3.69
C GLY A 248 -0.09 -19.95 4.29
N ASP A 249 -0.11 -18.68 4.70
CA ASP A 249 -1.22 -18.06 5.42
C ASP A 249 -2.23 -17.45 4.45
N HIS A 250 -3.25 -18.23 4.09
CA HIS A 250 -4.28 -17.79 3.13
C HIS A 250 -5.22 -16.72 3.69
N GLY A 251 -5.42 -16.67 5.02
CA GLY A 251 -6.21 -15.63 5.65
C GLY A 251 -5.52 -14.28 5.54
N LEU A 252 -4.25 -14.22 5.96
CA LEU A 252 -3.45 -13.01 5.84
C LEU A 252 -3.22 -12.60 4.38
N GLY A 253 -2.98 -13.57 3.48
CA GLY A 253 -2.85 -13.30 2.05
C GLY A 253 -4.12 -12.67 1.46
N GLY A 254 -5.29 -13.18 1.80
CA GLY A 254 -6.57 -12.60 1.38
C GLY A 254 -6.83 -11.21 1.95
N GLU A 255 -6.48 -10.98 3.22
CA GLU A 255 -6.54 -9.66 3.87
C GLU A 255 -5.64 -8.63 3.18
N ILE A 256 -4.42 -9.02 2.80
CA ILE A 256 -3.50 -8.15 2.05
C ILE A 256 -4.08 -7.81 0.67
N LEU A 257 -4.64 -8.80 -0.04
CA LEU A 257 -5.28 -8.61 -1.34
C LEU A 257 -6.52 -7.71 -1.24
N ALA A 258 -7.33 -7.86 -0.19
CA ALA A 258 -8.46 -6.98 0.11
C ALA A 258 -7.97 -5.53 0.35
N GLY A 259 -6.91 -5.35 1.13
CA GLY A 259 -6.26 -4.05 1.33
C GLY A 259 -5.75 -3.41 0.04
N MET A 260 -5.12 -4.20 -0.85
CA MET A 260 -4.67 -3.75 -2.17
C MET A 260 -5.85 -3.37 -3.08
N SER A 261 -6.94 -4.16 -3.06
CA SER A 261 -8.17 -3.84 -3.80
C SER A 261 -8.75 -2.51 -3.31
N HIS A 262 -8.82 -2.30 -1.99
CA HIS A 262 -9.28 -1.04 -1.42
C HIS A 262 -8.41 0.16 -1.82
N GLN A 263 -7.09 -0.01 -1.91
CA GLN A 263 -6.18 1.01 -2.44
C GLN A 263 -6.48 1.31 -3.92
N ALA A 264 -6.70 0.28 -4.74
CA ALA A 264 -7.00 0.44 -6.16
C ALA A 264 -8.35 1.16 -6.40
N VAL A 265 -9.38 0.84 -5.61
CA VAL A 265 -10.66 1.57 -5.59
C VAL A 265 -10.44 3.06 -5.31
N TYR A 266 -9.68 3.37 -4.26
CA TYR A 266 -9.40 4.76 -3.88
C TYR A 266 -8.69 5.56 -4.98
N LEU A 267 -7.85 4.88 -5.77
CA LEU A 267 -7.14 5.46 -6.91
C LEU A 267 -7.95 5.47 -8.22
N GLY A 268 -9.23 5.09 -8.18
CA GLY A 268 -10.09 5.05 -9.36
C GLY A 268 -9.64 4.00 -10.39
N GLN A 269 -9.10 2.86 -9.93
CA GLN A 269 -8.64 1.75 -10.79
C GLN A 269 -9.56 0.53 -10.65
N PRO A 270 -10.83 0.59 -11.11
CA PRO A 270 -11.83 -0.42 -10.79
C PRO A 270 -11.55 -1.80 -11.37
N VAL A 271 -10.93 -1.90 -12.55
CA VAL A 271 -10.55 -3.20 -13.14
C VAL A 271 -9.50 -3.90 -12.27
N HIS A 272 -8.47 -3.16 -11.88
CA HIS A 272 -7.41 -3.66 -11.02
C HIS A 272 -7.93 -4.03 -9.63
N ALA A 273 -8.83 -3.21 -9.08
CA ALA A 273 -9.49 -3.49 -7.80
C ALA A 273 -10.32 -4.78 -7.85
N LEU A 274 -11.03 -5.02 -8.95
CA LEU A 274 -11.85 -6.22 -9.16
C LEU A 274 -11.01 -7.49 -9.21
N ASP A 275 -9.88 -7.48 -9.92
CA ASP A 275 -8.95 -8.62 -9.97
C ASP A 275 -8.46 -8.99 -8.56
N LEU A 276 -8.07 -7.98 -7.78
CA LEU A 276 -7.57 -8.14 -6.42
C LEU A 276 -8.68 -8.63 -5.46
N ALA A 277 -9.90 -8.10 -5.58
CA ALA A 277 -11.05 -8.54 -4.79
C ALA A 277 -11.36 -10.02 -5.02
N ARG A 278 -11.36 -10.47 -6.28
CA ARG A 278 -11.59 -11.88 -6.62
C ARG A 278 -10.46 -12.78 -6.14
N ALA A 279 -9.22 -12.33 -6.20
CA ALA A 279 -8.10 -13.07 -5.60
C ALA A 279 -8.23 -13.18 -4.07
N ALA A 280 -8.74 -12.13 -3.42
CA ALA A 280 -9.05 -12.15 -1.99
C ALA A 280 -10.18 -13.15 -1.67
N GLN A 281 -11.23 -13.24 -2.50
CA GLN A 281 -12.31 -14.23 -2.35
C GLN A 281 -11.78 -15.68 -2.39
N LEU A 282 -10.93 -16.00 -3.36
CA LEU A 282 -10.32 -17.33 -3.48
C LEU A 282 -9.46 -17.66 -2.25
N SER A 283 -8.74 -16.67 -1.73
CA SER A 283 -7.92 -16.82 -0.53
C SER A 283 -8.77 -17.00 0.73
N ALA A 284 -9.86 -16.24 0.86
CA ALA A 284 -10.81 -16.31 1.97
C ALA A 284 -11.53 -17.66 2.02
N GLN A 285 -11.96 -18.17 0.86
CA GLN A 285 -12.57 -19.50 0.74
C GLN A 285 -11.59 -20.59 1.18
N ARG A 286 -10.33 -20.51 0.74
CA ARG A 286 -9.28 -21.46 1.12
C ARG A 286 -8.92 -21.39 2.61
N ALA A 287 -8.98 -20.20 3.20
CA ALA A 287 -8.78 -20.00 4.62
C ALA A 287 -9.99 -20.39 5.48
N GLY A 288 -11.19 -20.48 4.88
CA GLY A 288 -12.43 -20.76 5.59
C GLY A 288 -12.86 -19.62 6.51
N VAL A 289 -12.63 -18.36 6.11
CA VAL A 289 -12.95 -17.15 6.92
C VAL A 289 -14.10 -16.38 6.26
N PRO A 290 -15.37 -16.57 6.70
CA PRO A 290 -16.52 -15.91 6.09
C PRO A 290 -16.49 -14.38 6.19
N ALA A 291 -15.94 -13.80 7.27
CA ALA A 291 -15.80 -12.34 7.38
C ALA A 291 -14.94 -11.75 6.27
N LEU A 292 -13.80 -12.38 5.98
CA LEU A 292 -12.90 -11.96 4.91
C LEU A 292 -13.55 -12.15 3.53
N LEU A 293 -14.34 -13.22 3.36
CA LEU A 293 -15.08 -13.45 2.11
C LEU A 293 -16.13 -12.34 1.89
N ALA A 294 -16.85 -11.94 2.93
CA ALA A 294 -17.78 -10.83 2.87
C ALA A 294 -17.07 -9.51 2.52
N GLU A 295 -15.93 -9.21 3.15
CA GLU A 295 -15.12 -8.04 2.80
C GLU A 295 -14.68 -8.04 1.33
N ALA A 296 -14.24 -9.19 0.82
CA ALA A 296 -13.82 -9.33 -0.56
C ALA A 296 -14.98 -9.11 -1.56
N TYR A 297 -16.19 -9.58 -1.25
CA TYR A 297 -17.39 -9.31 -2.06
C TYR A 297 -17.78 -7.83 -2.05
N VAL A 298 -17.66 -7.18 -0.89
CA VAL A 298 -17.89 -5.73 -0.78
C VAL A 298 -16.92 -4.93 -1.64
N LEU A 299 -15.65 -5.34 -1.72
CA LEU A 299 -14.66 -4.69 -2.57
C LEU A 299 -14.93 -4.93 -4.07
N GLU A 300 -15.42 -6.12 -4.44
CA GLU A 300 -15.95 -6.38 -5.79
C GLU A 300 -17.14 -5.46 -6.09
N ALA A 301 -18.10 -5.32 -5.16
CA ALA A 301 -19.24 -4.43 -5.33
C ALA A 301 -18.82 -2.98 -5.57
N HIS A 302 -17.88 -2.46 -4.77
CA HIS A 302 -17.36 -1.10 -4.93
C HIS A 302 -16.65 -0.92 -6.29
N SER A 303 -15.94 -1.95 -6.77
CA SER A 303 -15.33 -1.94 -8.10
C SER A 303 -16.38 -1.86 -9.22
N HIS A 304 -17.53 -2.53 -9.05
CA HIS A 304 -18.67 -2.40 -9.97
C HIS A 304 -19.37 -1.04 -9.87
N ALA A 305 -19.53 -0.50 -8.67
CA ALA A 305 -20.10 0.84 -8.45
C ALA A 305 -19.30 1.93 -9.16
N LEU A 306 -17.95 1.89 -9.08
CA LEU A 306 -17.06 2.80 -9.80
C LEU A 306 -17.14 2.67 -11.33
N ARG A 307 -17.69 1.57 -11.84
CA ARG A 307 -17.96 1.34 -13.27
C ARG A 307 -19.40 1.65 -13.65
N GLU A 308 -20.17 2.22 -12.73
CA GLU A 308 -21.60 2.53 -12.90
C GLU A 308 -22.46 1.28 -13.18
N ASP A 309 -21.98 0.09 -12.81
CA ASP A 309 -22.68 -1.19 -12.99
C ASP A 309 -23.49 -1.53 -11.72
N GLY A 310 -24.65 -0.89 -11.59
CA GLY A 310 -25.52 -1.05 -10.42
C GLY A 310 -26.01 -2.49 -10.21
N ALA A 311 -26.24 -3.24 -11.28
CA ALA A 311 -26.73 -4.62 -11.19
C ALA A 311 -25.66 -5.56 -10.63
N ALA A 312 -24.43 -5.48 -11.16
CA ALA A 312 -23.33 -6.29 -10.64
C ALA A 312 -22.93 -5.86 -9.22
N CYS A 313 -22.97 -4.55 -8.92
CA CYS A 313 -22.78 -4.04 -7.57
C CYS A 313 -23.78 -4.65 -6.58
N ALA A 314 -25.09 -4.57 -6.88
CA ALA A 314 -26.13 -5.12 -6.02
C ALA A 314 -25.97 -6.64 -5.79
N LYS A 315 -25.62 -7.38 -6.85
CA LYS A 315 -25.33 -8.82 -6.74
C LYS A 315 -24.16 -9.12 -5.81
N ALA A 316 -23.06 -8.37 -5.94
CA ALA A 316 -21.89 -8.54 -5.08
C ALA A 316 -22.17 -8.13 -3.62
N LEU A 317 -22.95 -7.07 -3.38
CA LEU A 317 -23.41 -6.71 -2.04
C LEU A 317 -24.25 -7.81 -1.41
N HIS A 318 -25.15 -8.43 -2.17
CA HIS A 318 -25.95 -9.55 -1.68
C HIS A 318 -25.07 -10.74 -1.27
N HIS A 319 -24.08 -11.11 -2.09
CA HIS A 319 -23.12 -12.16 -1.73
C HIS A 319 -22.27 -11.81 -0.50
N ALA A 320 -21.98 -10.52 -0.28
CA ALA A 320 -21.34 -10.08 0.95
C ALA A 320 -22.21 -10.32 2.18
N GLU A 321 -23.52 -10.00 2.12
CA GLU A 321 -24.47 -10.29 3.20
C GLU A 321 -24.54 -11.79 3.49
N GLU A 322 -24.71 -12.61 2.45
CA GLU A 322 -24.74 -14.08 2.59
C GLU A 322 -23.48 -14.65 3.24
N ALA A 323 -22.30 -14.12 2.89
CA ALA A 323 -21.04 -14.54 3.50
C ALA A 323 -20.91 -14.04 4.95
N PHE A 324 -21.37 -12.83 5.24
CA PHE A 324 -21.33 -12.23 6.57
C PHE A 324 -22.26 -12.96 7.56
N ASP A 325 -23.42 -13.42 7.11
CA ASP A 325 -24.40 -14.17 7.90
C ASP A 325 -23.91 -15.58 8.24
N ARG A 326 -22.95 -16.13 7.48
CA ARG A 326 -22.33 -17.43 7.79
C ARG A 326 -21.30 -17.37 8.91
N ARG A 327 -20.87 -16.17 9.31
CA ARG A 327 -19.93 -16.01 10.43
C ARG A 327 -20.54 -16.55 11.70
N LYS A 328 -19.69 -17.13 12.55
CA LYS A 328 -20.10 -17.56 13.89
C LYS A 328 -19.45 -16.65 14.90
N ALA A 329 -20.27 -15.98 15.71
CA ALA A 329 -19.79 -15.06 16.74
C ALA A 329 -18.75 -15.78 17.64
N GLY A 330 -17.58 -15.16 17.81
CA GLY A 330 -16.48 -15.72 18.60
C GLY A 330 -15.63 -16.81 17.92
N GLN A 331 -15.94 -17.20 16.67
CA GLN A 331 -15.14 -18.19 15.92
C GLN A 331 -14.30 -17.58 14.80
N GLU A 332 -14.53 -16.31 14.45
CA GLU A 332 -13.68 -15.60 13.50
C GLU A 332 -12.30 -15.28 14.12
N PRO A 333 -11.22 -15.25 13.31
CA PRO A 333 -9.92 -14.80 13.78
C PRO A 333 -9.96 -13.38 14.35
N GLY A 334 -9.27 -13.12 15.45
CA GLY A 334 -9.31 -11.80 16.11
C GLY A 334 -8.82 -10.63 15.22
N TRP A 335 -7.98 -10.90 14.23
CA TRP A 335 -7.45 -9.87 13.32
C TRP A 335 -8.50 -9.31 12.34
N ILE A 336 -9.57 -10.05 12.01
CA ILE A 336 -10.67 -9.58 11.15
C ILE A 336 -11.85 -9.00 11.96
N ALA A 337 -11.73 -8.92 13.29
CA ALA A 337 -12.80 -8.44 14.15
C ALA A 337 -13.22 -6.98 13.89
N TYR A 338 -12.38 -6.20 13.20
CA TYR A 338 -12.75 -4.84 12.75
C TYR A 338 -13.84 -4.84 11.66
N PHE A 339 -13.97 -5.93 10.90
CA PHE A 339 -14.97 -6.07 9.85
C PHE A 339 -16.31 -6.49 10.46
N ASP A 340 -16.95 -5.54 11.14
CA ASP A 340 -18.27 -5.70 11.74
C ASP A 340 -19.39 -5.16 10.84
N GLU A 341 -20.60 -5.15 11.36
CA GLU A 341 -21.79 -4.67 10.64
C GLU A 341 -21.68 -3.18 10.28
N ALA A 342 -21.05 -2.39 11.15
CA ALA A 342 -20.85 -0.97 10.92
C ALA A 342 -19.81 -0.74 9.81
N TYR A 343 -18.71 -1.49 9.81
CA TYR A 343 -17.72 -1.45 8.74
C TYR A 343 -18.30 -1.90 7.40
N MET A 344 -19.05 -3.01 7.38
CA MET A 344 -19.74 -3.48 6.18
C MET A 344 -20.71 -2.40 5.65
N SER A 345 -21.50 -1.80 6.54
CA SER A 345 -22.42 -0.71 6.19
C SER A 345 -21.69 0.51 5.61
N ALA A 346 -20.50 0.86 6.11
CA ALA A 346 -19.71 1.95 5.55
C ALA A 346 -19.37 1.70 4.08
N LYS A 347 -19.01 0.46 3.74
CA LYS A 347 -18.68 0.10 2.37
C LYS A 347 -19.89 0.02 1.45
N PHE A 348 -21.04 -0.42 1.96
CA PHE A 348 -22.30 -0.36 1.21
C PHE A 348 -22.63 1.10 0.86
N ALA A 349 -22.52 2.00 1.84
CA ALA A 349 -22.73 3.43 1.62
C ALA A 349 -21.76 4.01 0.58
N HIS A 350 -20.50 3.55 0.52
CA HIS A 350 -19.57 3.95 -0.55
C HIS A 350 -20.06 3.52 -1.93
N CYS A 351 -20.52 2.28 -2.07
CA CYS A 351 -21.06 1.77 -3.33
C CYS A 351 -22.25 2.61 -3.80
N PHE A 352 -23.22 2.86 -2.92
CA PHE A 352 -24.41 3.65 -3.26
C PHE A 352 -24.08 5.13 -3.53
N ARG A 353 -23.11 5.72 -2.82
CA ARG A 353 -22.62 7.06 -3.13
C ARG A 353 -22.08 7.13 -4.57
N ASP A 354 -21.30 6.14 -4.98
CA ASP A 354 -20.67 6.13 -6.30
C ASP A 354 -21.66 5.82 -7.43
N LEU A 355 -22.72 5.05 -7.12
CA LEU A 355 -23.88 4.88 -8.01
C LEU A 355 -24.83 6.09 -8.03
N GLY A 356 -24.60 7.10 -7.18
CA GLY A 356 -25.43 8.29 -7.09
C GLY A 356 -26.76 8.11 -6.33
N ASP A 357 -26.97 6.94 -5.70
CA ASP A 357 -28.14 6.64 -4.86
C ASP A 357 -27.95 7.25 -3.46
N GLY A 358 -28.40 8.51 -3.33
CA GLY A 358 -28.31 9.25 -2.07
C GLY A 358 -29.12 8.64 -0.93
N GLU A 359 -30.23 7.96 -1.23
CA GLU A 359 -31.10 7.38 -0.20
C GLU A 359 -30.43 6.20 0.50
N GLN A 360 -29.95 5.23 -0.29
CA GLN A 360 -29.24 4.07 0.27
C GLN A 360 -27.89 4.48 0.87
N ALA A 361 -27.18 5.44 0.26
CA ALA A 361 -25.94 5.98 0.82
C ALA A 361 -26.15 6.54 2.24
N VAL A 362 -27.19 7.36 2.46
CA VAL A 362 -27.51 7.92 3.78
C VAL A 362 -27.90 6.83 4.77
N ARG A 363 -28.76 5.88 4.36
CA ARG A 363 -29.22 4.78 5.23
C ARG A 363 -28.03 3.98 5.77
N HIS A 364 -27.15 3.54 4.88
CA HIS A 364 -25.99 2.74 5.26
C HIS A 364 -24.91 3.55 5.99
N ALA A 365 -24.73 4.84 5.64
CA ALA A 365 -23.79 5.71 6.35
C ALA A 365 -24.24 6.00 7.79
N ARG A 366 -25.54 6.13 8.05
CA ARG A 366 -26.05 6.25 9.44
C ARG A 366 -25.81 4.96 10.24
N ARG A 367 -26.04 3.79 9.64
CA ARG A 367 -25.76 2.49 10.29
C ARG A 367 -24.26 2.33 10.59
N SER A 368 -23.38 2.78 9.71
CA SER A 368 -21.93 2.70 9.93
C SER A 368 -21.41 3.59 11.07
N LEU A 369 -22.18 4.57 11.52
CA LEU A 369 -21.85 5.40 12.70
C LEU A 369 -22.12 4.71 14.04
N GLN A 370 -22.74 3.51 14.03
CA GLN A 370 -22.87 2.62 15.19
C GLN A 370 -21.58 1.83 15.50
N MET A 371 -20.49 2.16 14.81
CA MET A 371 -19.15 1.60 15.05
C MET A 371 -18.60 1.92 16.45
N ASP A 372 -17.59 1.16 16.87
CA ASP A 372 -16.82 1.45 18.08
C ASP A 372 -16.12 2.83 18.00
N GLY A 373 -16.34 3.66 19.03
CA GLY A 373 -15.81 5.01 19.13
C GLY A 373 -14.27 5.12 19.16
N ARG A 374 -13.55 4.01 19.39
CA ARG A 374 -12.07 3.98 19.32
C ARG A 374 -11.54 4.22 17.90
N PHE A 375 -12.33 3.94 16.87
CA PHE A 375 -11.95 4.12 15.46
C PHE A 375 -12.23 5.56 14.98
N VAL A 376 -11.55 6.53 15.59
CA VAL A 376 -11.76 7.97 15.32
C VAL A 376 -11.63 8.31 13.83
N ARG A 377 -10.59 7.78 13.16
CA ARG A 377 -10.38 8.00 11.72
C ARG A 377 -11.52 7.41 10.87
N GLY A 378 -11.99 6.20 11.22
CA GLY A 378 -13.10 5.56 10.53
C GLY A 378 -14.41 6.34 10.68
N ARG A 379 -14.69 6.85 11.88
CA ARG A 379 -15.87 7.70 12.13
C ARG A 379 -15.86 8.96 11.27
N MET A 380 -14.70 9.62 11.14
CA MET A 380 -14.56 10.79 10.28
C MET A 380 -14.83 10.48 8.80
N PHE A 381 -14.36 9.32 8.29
CA PHE A 381 -14.69 8.88 6.93
C PHE A 381 -16.19 8.62 6.77
N ASN A 382 -16.82 7.95 7.73
CA ASN A 382 -18.26 7.64 7.71
C ASN A 382 -19.13 8.91 7.76
N LEU A 383 -18.74 9.91 8.54
CA LEU A 383 -19.42 11.23 8.57
C LEU A 383 -19.27 11.98 7.24
N SER A 384 -18.09 11.94 6.63
CA SER A 384 -17.86 12.53 5.30
C SER A 384 -18.72 11.85 4.23
N LEU A 385 -18.88 10.53 4.33
CA LEU A 385 -19.74 9.73 3.45
C LEU A 385 -21.22 10.05 3.66
N LEU A 386 -21.67 10.19 4.92
CA LEU A 386 -23.03 10.62 5.25
C LEU A 386 -23.32 12.01 4.67
N ALA A 387 -22.42 12.97 4.87
CA ALA A 387 -22.56 14.32 4.33
C ALA A 387 -22.69 14.31 2.80
N ALA A 388 -21.86 13.51 2.11
CA ALA A 388 -21.95 13.36 0.66
C ALA A 388 -23.31 12.77 0.20
N GLY A 389 -23.84 11.77 0.92
CA GLY A 389 -25.16 11.21 0.66
C GLY A 389 -26.30 12.21 0.89
N LEU A 390 -26.24 12.97 1.99
CA LEU A 390 -27.23 14.00 2.32
C LEU A 390 -27.27 15.12 1.28
N LEU A 391 -26.11 15.55 0.76
CA LEU A 391 -26.04 16.52 -0.34
C LEU A 391 -26.71 15.99 -1.61
N ARG A 392 -26.54 14.70 -1.93
CA ARG A 392 -27.22 14.08 -3.08
C ARG A 392 -28.75 14.09 -2.92
N ARG A 393 -29.26 14.15 -1.70
CA ARG A 393 -30.69 14.28 -1.39
C ARG A 393 -31.16 15.74 -1.25
N GLY A 394 -30.27 16.72 -1.42
CA GLY A 394 -30.58 18.13 -1.19
C GLY A 394 -30.78 18.51 0.28
N GLN A 395 -30.36 17.67 1.22
CA GLN A 395 -30.47 17.92 2.66
C GLN A 395 -29.22 18.68 3.17
N VAL A 396 -29.06 19.94 2.73
CA VAL A 396 -27.80 20.67 2.87
C VAL A 396 -27.46 21.02 4.33
N GLU A 397 -28.45 21.39 5.14
CA GLU A 397 -28.24 21.70 6.56
C GLU A 397 -27.69 20.49 7.32
N GLU A 398 -28.32 19.32 7.14
CA GLU A 398 -27.89 18.08 7.79
C GLU A 398 -26.52 17.63 7.26
N ALA A 399 -26.27 17.80 5.96
CA ALA A 399 -24.96 17.53 5.38
C ALA A 399 -23.87 18.40 6.00
N CYS A 400 -24.14 19.70 6.22
CA CYS A 400 -23.19 20.62 6.85
C CYS A 400 -22.93 20.25 8.31
N ALA A 401 -23.94 19.78 9.04
CA ALA A 401 -23.76 19.29 10.40
C ALA A 401 -22.81 18.07 10.44
N ALA A 402 -23.08 17.04 9.63
CA ALA A 402 -22.22 15.86 9.53
C ALA A 402 -20.79 16.21 9.05
N ALA A 403 -20.67 17.13 8.09
CA ALA A 403 -19.39 17.64 7.61
C ALA A 403 -18.62 18.42 8.69
N GLY A 404 -19.32 19.17 9.52
CA GLY A 404 -18.75 19.89 10.66
C GLY A 404 -18.15 18.93 11.69
N GLU A 405 -18.88 17.86 12.05
CA GLU A 405 -18.37 16.81 12.93
C GLU A 405 -17.15 16.11 12.33
N ALA A 406 -17.17 15.81 11.02
CA ALA A 406 -16.03 15.21 10.33
C ALA A 406 -14.79 16.13 10.40
N LEU A 407 -14.98 17.44 10.23
CA LEU A 407 -13.92 18.43 10.31
C LEU A 407 -13.30 18.52 11.72
N ASP A 408 -14.13 18.47 12.76
CA ASP A 408 -13.66 18.49 14.16
C ASP A 408 -12.79 17.27 14.49
N LEU A 409 -13.19 16.08 14.03
CA LEU A 409 -12.38 14.87 14.18
C LEU A 409 -11.08 14.93 13.38
N ALA A 410 -11.11 15.51 12.17
CA ALA A 410 -9.96 15.60 11.29
C ALA A 410 -8.81 16.44 11.87
N GLY A 411 -9.09 17.48 12.67
CA GLY A 411 -8.08 18.33 13.28
C GLY A 411 -7.07 17.58 14.18
N GLY A 412 -7.48 16.45 14.76
CA GLY A 412 -6.62 15.60 15.59
C GLY A 412 -5.84 14.51 14.84
N LEU A 413 -6.11 14.31 13.54
CA LEU A 413 -5.61 13.17 12.77
C LEU A 413 -4.40 13.55 11.89
N GLN A 414 -3.40 12.68 11.84
CA GLN A 414 -2.26 12.79 10.91
C GLN A 414 -2.42 11.79 9.77
N SER A 415 -3.32 12.10 8.84
CA SER A 415 -3.70 11.26 7.70
C SER A 415 -3.88 12.13 6.46
N ALA A 416 -3.22 11.77 5.35
CA ALA A 416 -3.40 12.48 4.08
C ALA A 416 -4.77 12.18 3.46
N ARG A 417 -5.24 10.92 3.57
CA ARG A 417 -6.59 10.54 3.14
C ARG A 417 -7.68 11.34 3.81
N THR A 418 -7.53 11.65 5.10
CA THR A 418 -8.46 12.52 5.84
C THR A 418 -8.60 13.88 5.15
N ARG A 419 -7.49 14.50 4.77
CA ARG A 419 -7.49 15.77 4.04
C ARG A 419 -8.11 15.61 2.65
N SER A 420 -7.86 14.51 1.95
CA SER A 420 -8.47 14.24 0.64
C SER A 420 -9.98 14.05 0.70
N TYR A 421 -10.50 13.36 1.72
CA TYR A 421 -11.94 13.25 1.97
C TYR A 421 -12.58 14.61 2.25
N LEU A 422 -11.95 15.45 3.08
CA LEU A 422 -12.43 16.81 3.33
C LEU A 422 -12.39 17.70 2.08
N ARG A 423 -11.34 17.59 1.25
CA ARG A 423 -11.26 18.30 -0.04
C ARG A 423 -12.35 17.84 -1.01
N ASP A 424 -12.65 16.55 -1.07
CA ASP A 424 -13.75 16.01 -1.88
C ASP A 424 -15.11 16.53 -1.40
N LEU A 425 -15.35 16.48 -0.08
CA LEU A 425 -16.56 17.00 0.53
C LEU A 425 -16.73 18.50 0.28
N TRP A 426 -15.65 19.29 0.43
CA TRP A 426 -15.68 20.71 0.11
C TRP A 426 -16.03 20.95 -1.35
N ARG A 427 -15.43 20.20 -2.28
CA ARG A 427 -15.74 20.29 -3.72
C ARG A 427 -17.24 20.08 -3.99
N ARG A 428 -17.87 19.13 -3.29
CA ARG A 428 -19.30 18.81 -3.39
C ARG A 428 -20.20 19.87 -2.77
N LEU A 429 -19.72 20.58 -1.74
CA LEU A 429 -20.44 21.67 -1.09
C LEU A 429 -20.38 23.00 -1.86
N ARG A 430 -19.34 23.23 -2.66
CA ARG A 430 -19.15 24.51 -3.40
C ARG A 430 -20.36 24.97 -4.23
N PRO A 431 -21.12 24.09 -4.92
CA PRO A 431 -22.34 24.50 -5.62
C PRO A 431 -23.40 25.15 -4.71
N HIS A 432 -23.37 24.85 -3.40
CA HIS A 432 -24.29 25.34 -2.38
C HIS A 432 -23.71 26.50 -1.55
N ALA A 433 -22.62 27.13 -2.01
CA ALA A 433 -21.86 28.12 -1.22
C ALA A 433 -22.67 29.36 -0.77
N ALA A 434 -23.80 29.66 -1.42
CA ALA A 434 -24.69 30.75 -1.04
C ALA A 434 -25.56 30.42 0.19
N GLU A 435 -25.69 29.15 0.54
CA GLU A 435 -26.46 28.73 1.71
C GLU A 435 -25.67 29.02 2.99
N SER A 436 -26.33 29.64 3.97
CA SER A 436 -25.69 30.10 5.23
C SER A 436 -24.91 28.99 5.96
N PRO A 437 -25.41 27.73 6.07
CA PRO A 437 -24.66 26.64 6.68
C PRO A 437 -23.34 26.31 5.96
N VAL A 438 -23.33 26.40 4.62
CA VAL A 438 -22.15 26.10 3.80
C VAL A 438 -21.12 27.21 3.91
N ALA A 439 -21.56 28.47 3.94
CA ALA A 439 -20.68 29.62 4.13
C ALA A 439 -19.94 29.56 5.48
N ALA A 440 -20.65 29.22 6.56
CA ALA A 440 -20.07 29.05 7.89
C ALA A 440 -19.06 27.89 7.96
N LEU A 441 -19.38 26.75 7.35
CA LEU A 441 -18.47 25.60 7.27
C LEU A 441 -17.23 25.90 6.41
N GLY A 442 -17.40 26.66 5.33
CA GLY A 442 -16.31 27.06 4.44
C GLY A 442 -15.22 27.88 5.13
N GLU A 443 -15.60 28.75 6.07
CA GLU A 443 -14.63 29.50 6.88
C GLU A 443 -13.78 28.57 7.75
N ARG A 444 -14.41 27.57 8.39
CA ARG A 444 -13.69 26.56 9.20
C ARG A 444 -12.79 25.68 8.33
N MET A 445 -13.23 25.27 7.15
CA MET A 445 -12.42 24.44 6.24
C MET A 445 -11.15 25.13 5.74
N ARG A 446 -11.21 26.44 5.46
CA ARG A 446 -10.04 27.24 5.05
C ARG A 446 -8.92 27.26 6.10
N GLN A 447 -9.27 27.14 7.39
CA GLN A 447 -8.30 27.14 8.49
C GLN A 447 -7.56 25.80 8.64
N LEU A 448 -8.15 24.69 8.18
CA LEU A 448 -7.65 23.32 8.38
C LEU A 448 -7.04 22.68 7.13
N VAL A 449 -7.44 23.11 5.93
CA VAL A 449 -6.94 22.60 4.65
C VAL A 449 -6.39 23.78 3.84
N PRO A 450 -5.10 24.14 3.98
CA PRO A 450 -4.47 25.13 3.11
C PRO A 450 -4.58 24.68 1.64
N ALA A 451 -4.73 25.66 0.75
CA ALA A 451 -4.98 25.47 -0.69
C ALA A 451 -3.95 24.58 -1.40
#